data_AF-A0A135TS34-F1
#
_entry.id   AF-A0A135TS34-F1
#
_cell.length_a   1.000
_cell.length_b   1.000
_cell.length_c   1.000
_cell.angle_alpha   90.00
_cell.angle_beta   90.00
_cell.angle_gamma   90.00
#
_symmetry.space_group_name_H-M   'P 1'
#
loop_
_entity.id
_entity.type
_entity.pdbx_description
1 polymer ?
#
loop_
_entity_poly.entity_id
_entity_poly.type
_entity_poly.pdbx_seq_one_letter_code
_entity_poly.pdbx_strand_id
1 'polypeptide(L)'
;MPQLKVIIIGGGLAGALLANGLSNNQIDWALYERDDKDTKREGYQIRLGDPAIKGLASCLDEATLSRILRRLGQSMSKTLSAPTICNRQFQPVLDLSSIHMYSKSAAINRVVLRDLLLEPVADTGRVRFGKAFSHYEIESDDEGHETVVVHFADGSSDTCDVLVGADGSGSKVNKQVGANNIVDIRSHWAFVSKGSLPVERIRELPQRLLKGPIITLANGVTFFYSLYLPAPSDPTGKDSSASGIAIDEDQASFYWGLNVPRDRYPFNSAMEIPDRLKFCLEVVQDWAPE
;
A
#
# COMPACT_ATOMS: atom_id res chain seq x y z
N MET A 1 34.46 -17.75 -3.72
CA MET A 1 33.29 -18.04 -4.56
C MET A 1 32.78 -16.71 -5.08
N PRO A 2 32.33 -16.59 -6.34
CA PRO A 2 31.63 -15.39 -6.78
C PRO A 2 30.44 -15.13 -5.84
N GLN A 3 30.21 -13.86 -5.49
CA GLN A 3 29.16 -13.47 -4.57
C GLN A 3 27.83 -13.43 -5.35
N LEU A 4 26.83 -14.18 -4.87
CA LEU A 4 25.48 -14.17 -5.43
C LEU A 4 24.96 -12.74 -5.59
N LYS A 5 24.57 -12.37 -6.81
CA LYS A 5 23.96 -11.09 -7.14
C LYS A 5 22.49 -11.24 -7.49
N VAL A 6 21.66 -10.43 -6.84
CA VAL A 6 20.21 -10.38 -7.05
C VAL A 6 19.80 -9.04 -7.68
N ILE A 7 19.11 -9.07 -8.82
CA ILE A 7 18.48 -7.87 -9.39
C ILE A 7 16.99 -7.84 -9.02
N ILE A 8 16.53 -6.71 -8.49
CA ILE A 8 15.14 -6.45 -8.12
C ILE A 8 14.56 -5.42 -9.09
N ILE A 9 13.47 -5.77 -9.78
CA ILE A 9 12.74 -4.83 -10.63
C ILE A 9 11.55 -4.27 -9.85
N GLY A 10 11.60 -2.98 -9.51
CA GLY A 10 10.53 -2.24 -8.86
C GLY A 10 10.89 -1.70 -7.48
N GLY A 11 10.93 -0.37 -7.33
CA GLY A 11 11.18 0.33 -6.07
C GLY A 11 9.93 0.55 -5.22
N GLY A 12 8.98 -0.38 -5.26
CA GLY A 12 7.77 -0.38 -4.44
C GLY A 12 8.03 -0.90 -3.01
N LEU A 13 6.95 -1.16 -2.26
CA LEU A 13 7.04 -1.68 -0.89
C LEU A 13 7.80 -3.01 -0.82
N ALA A 14 7.45 -3.97 -1.68
CA ALA A 14 8.03 -5.30 -1.67
C ALA A 14 9.51 -5.28 -2.09
N GLY A 15 9.84 -4.57 -3.18
CA GLY A 15 11.21 -4.49 -3.67
C GLY A 15 12.15 -3.77 -2.69
N ALA A 16 11.69 -2.66 -2.09
CA ALA A 16 12.46 -1.95 -1.07
C ALA A 16 12.67 -2.83 0.19
N LEU A 17 11.64 -3.55 0.64
CA LEU A 17 11.77 -4.46 1.77
C LEU A 17 12.77 -5.59 1.50
N LEU A 18 12.69 -6.21 0.32
CA LEU A 18 13.63 -7.25 -0.09
C LEU A 18 15.07 -6.71 -0.14
N ALA A 19 15.28 -5.53 -0.70
CA ALA A 19 16.61 -4.91 -0.74
C ALA A 19 17.21 -4.71 0.66
N ASN A 20 16.40 -4.31 1.65
CA ASN A 20 16.86 -4.23 3.05
C ASN A 20 17.27 -5.61 3.56
N GLY A 21 16.44 -6.63 3.33
CA GLY A 21 16.73 -8.00 3.74
C GLY A 21 18.04 -8.52 3.14
N LEU A 22 18.26 -8.31 1.84
CA LEU A 22 19.50 -8.70 1.17
C LEU A 22 20.71 -7.93 1.70
N SER A 23 20.56 -6.61 1.88
CA SER A 23 21.62 -5.76 2.43
C SER A 23 22.03 -6.19 3.85
N ASN A 24 21.07 -6.47 4.71
CA ASN A 24 21.29 -6.90 6.09
C ASN A 24 21.88 -8.31 6.20
N ASN A 25 21.83 -9.09 5.12
CA ASN A 25 22.44 -10.41 5.01
C ASN A 25 23.68 -10.45 4.10
N GLN A 26 24.24 -9.28 3.73
CA GLN A 26 25.47 -9.15 2.94
C GLN A 26 25.41 -9.86 1.57
N ILE A 27 24.22 -9.96 0.98
CA ILE A 27 24.03 -10.48 -0.38
C ILE A 27 24.21 -9.32 -1.38
N ASP A 28 24.85 -9.56 -2.53
CA ASP A 28 24.98 -8.51 -3.53
C ASP A 28 23.64 -8.29 -4.24
N TRP A 29 23.31 -7.02 -4.48
CA TRP A 29 22.02 -6.69 -5.07
C TRP A 29 22.02 -5.34 -5.81
N ALA A 30 21.12 -5.21 -6.76
CA ALA A 30 20.77 -3.94 -7.39
C ALA A 30 19.25 -3.81 -7.53
N LEU A 31 18.71 -2.62 -7.30
CA LEU A 31 17.28 -2.34 -7.45
C LEU A 31 17.08 -1.34 -8.58
N TYR A 32 16.18 -1.65 -9.50
CA TYR A 32 15.84 -0.80 -10.63
C TYR A 32 14.39 -0.31 -10.51
N GLU A 33 14.19 1.00 -10.53
CA GLU A 33 12.88 1.66 -10.47
C GLU A 33 12.70 2.52 -11.73
N ARG A 34 11.52 2.43 -12.36
CA ARG A 34 11.23 3.12 -13.61
C ARG A 34 10.98 4.61 -13.40
N ASP A 35 10.40 4.96 -12.25
CA ASP A 35 10.08 6.34 -11.93
C ASP A 35 11.35 7.09 -11.48
N ASP A 36 11.36 8.41 -11.63
CA ASP A 36 12.43 9.25 -11.09
C ASP A 36 12.36 9.29 -9.56
N LYS A 37 13.51 9.54 -8.93
CA LYS A 37 13.65 9.60 -7.45
C LYS A 37 12.63 10.54 -6.81
N ASP A 38 12.43 11.71 -7.41
CA ASP A 38 11.61 12.79 -6.87
C ASP A 38 10.15 12.75 -7.37
N THR A 39 9.75 11.67 -8.05
CA THR A 39 8.37 11.50 -8.54
C THR A 39 7.42 11.54 -7.35
N LYS A 40 6.59 12.59 -7.28
CA LYS A 40 5.55 12.70 -6.27
C LYS A 40 4.53 11.58 -6.47
N ARG A 41 4.23 10.87 -5.39
CA ARG A 41 3.24 9.80 -5.38
C ARG A 41 2.11 10.18 -4.46
N GLU A 42 0.88 10.11 -4.95
CA GLU A 42 -0.29 10.14 -4.09
C GLU A 42 -0.45 8.77 -3.43
N GLY A 43 -0.40 8.76 -2.10
CA GLY A 43 -0.52 7.56 -1.30
C GLY A 43 -1.92 7.38 -0.76
N TYR A 44 -2.58 6.28 -1.13
CA TYR A 44 -3.72 5.76 -0.38
C TYR A 44 -3.27 5.12 0.94
N GLN A 45 -4.22 4.91 1.85
CA GLN A 45 -3.98 4.23 3.12
C GLN A 45 -3.96 2.71 2.90
N ILE A 46 -2.98 2.04 3.50
CA ILE A 46 -2.93 0.58 3.59
C ILE A 46 -2.97 0.16 5.06
N ARG A 47 -3.18 -1.13 5.30
CA ARG A 47 -3.21 -1.67 6.66
C ARG A 47 -2.22 -2.81 6.81
N LEU A 48 -1.46 -2.79 7.90
CA LEU A 48 -0.47 -3.81 8.23
C LEU A 48 -1.01 -4.67 9.38
N GLY A 49 -1.19 -5.97 9.13
CA GLY A 49 -1.50 -6.97 10.15
C GLY A 49 -0.27 -7.77 10.55
N ASP A 50 -0.43 -8.70 11.48
CA ASP A 50 0.66 -9.50 12.06
C ASP A 50 1.57 -10.17 11.00
N PRO A 51 1.05 -10.76 9.90
CA PRO A 51 1.92 -11.34 8.87
C PRO A 51 2.84 -10.31 8.21
N ALA A 52 2.34 -9.08 7.98
CA ALA A 52 3.14 -8.02 7.41
C ALA A 52 4.22 -7.54 8.38
N ILE A 53 3.88 -7.39 9.68
CA ILE A 53 4.85 -7.00 10.71
C ILE A 53 5.94 -8.07 10.86
N LYS A 54 5.58 -9.36 10.82
CA LYS A 54 6.56 -10.46 10.82
C LYS A 54 7.51 -10.38 9.63
N GLY A 55 6.99 -10.19 8.42
CA GLY A 55 7.81 -10.03 7.22
C GLY A 55 8.74 -8.82 7.30
N LEU A 56 8.27 -7.68 7.83
CA LEU A 56 9.10 -6.51 8.08
C LEU A 56 10.23 -6.83 9.06
N ALA A 57 9.93 -7.47 10.18
CA ALA A 57 10.92 -7.83 11.19
C ALA A 57 11.98 -8.83 10.71
N SER A 58 11.66 -9.65 9.71
CA SER A 58 12.62 -10.58 9.11
C SER A 58 13.62 -9.91 8.15
N CYS A 59 13.33 -8.71 7.66
CA CYS A 59 14.18 -8.04 6.65
C CYS A 59 14.82 -6.75 7.16
N LEU A 60 14.26 -6.13 8.20
CA LEU A 60 14.69 -4.82 8.70
C LEU A 60 15.48 -4.95 10.00
N ASP A 61 16.36 -3.99 10.23
CA ASP A 61 16.93 -3.77 11.55
C ASP A 61 15.87 -3.23 12.54
N GLU A 62 16.17 -3.33 13.84
CA GLU A 62 15.26 -2.93 14.90
C GLU A 62 14.94 -1.42 14.84
N ALA A 63 15.91 -0.60 14.44
CA ALA A 63 15.76 0.85 14.35
C ALA A 63 14.74 1.26 13.27
N THR A 64 14.87 0.71 12.06
CA THR A 64 13.98 0.97 10.92
C THR A 64 12.59 0.40 11.17
N LEU A 65 12.51 -0.83 11.69
CA LEU A 65 11.23 -1.41 12.10
C LEU A 65 10.52 -0.52 13.13
N SER A 66 11.25 -0.05 14.15
CA SER A 66 10.70 0.85 15.17
C SER A 66 10.22 2.19 14.58
N ARG A 67 10.94 2.75 13.60
CA ARG A 67 10.50 3.96 12.87
C ARG A 67 9.17 3.72 12.16
N ILE A 68 8.99 2.58 11.50
CA ILE A 68 7.75 2.21 10.81
C ILE A 68 6.61 2.03 11.81
N LEU A 69 6.83 1.29 12.90
CA LEU A 69 5.82 1.02 13.91
C LEU A 69 5.28 2.31 14.56
N ARG A 70 6.14 3.33 14.74
CA ARG A 70 5.73 4.66 15.23
C ARG A 70 4.83 5.42 14.26
N ARG A 71 4.80 5.07 12.97
CA ARG A 71 3.93 5.68 11.96
C ARG A 71 2.62 4.93 11.75
N LEU A 72 2.36 3.89 12.53
CA LEU A 72 1.06 3.22 12.51
C LEU A 72 -0.01 4.16 13.09
N GLY A 73 -1.11 4.28 12.37
CA GLY A 73 -2.29 4.99 12.81
C GLY A 73 -2.91 4.29 14.00
N GLN A 74 -3.37 5.08 14.95
CA GLN A 74 -4.13 4.63 16.10
C GLN A 74 -5.62 4.66 15.76
N SER A 75 -6.43 3.82 16.39
CA SER A 75 -7.85 4.10 16.54
C SER A 75 -8.08 4.81 17.87
N MET A 76 -9.22 5.49 18.02
CA MET A 76 -9.61 6.15 19.28
C MET A 76 -9.67 5.19 20.49
N SER A 77 -9.64 3.87 20.25
CA SER A 77 -9.67 2.86 21.31
C SER A 77 -8.49 1.88 21.31
N LYS A 78 -7.86 1.59 20.15
CA LYS A 78 -6.79 0.57 20.00
C LYS A 78 -5.90 0.86 18.80
N THR A 79 -4.60 0.59 18.90
CA THR A 79 -3.66 0.64 17.75
C THR A 79 -4.01 -0.38 16.66
N LEU A 80 -4.50 -1.56 17.05
CA LEU A 80 -4.90 -2.62 16.14
C LEU A 80 -6.43 -2.74 16.09
N SER A 81 -6.98 -2.72 14.88
CA SER A 81 -8.41 -2.88 14.61
C SER A 81 -8.67 -3.85 13.46
N ALA A 82 -9.88 -4.41 13.44
CA ALA A 82 -10.42 -5.20 12.35
C ALA A 82 -11.65 -4.48 11.79
N PRO A 83 -11.98 -4.66 10.50
CA PRO A 83 -13.19 -4.07 9.93
C PRO A 83 -14.46 -4.61 10.58
N THR A 84 -15.48 -3.76 10.73
CA THR A 84 -16.85 -4.20 10.97
C THR A 84 -17.59 -4.27 9.64
N ILE A 85 -18.21 -5.41 9.35
CA ILE A 85 -19.15 -5.54 8.24
C ILE A 85 -20.48 -4.94 8.68
N CYS A 86 -21.00 -4.01 7.89
CA CYS A 86 -22.27 -3.33 8.13
C CYS A 86 -23.27 -3.56 6.99
N ASN A 87 -24.56 -3.35 7.28
CA ASN A 87 -25.61 -3.21 6.27
C ASN A 87 -25.64 -1.77 5.70
N ARG A 88 -26.57 -1.49 4.76
CA ARG A 88 -26.73 -0.16 4.13
C ARG A 88 -27.07 0.95 5.13
N GLN A 89 -27.58 0.60 6.31
CA GLN A 89 -27.90 1.53 7.39
C GLN A 89 -26.71 1.71 8.37
N PHE A 90 -25.51 1.27 7.99
CA PHE A 90 -24.30 1.20 8.82
C PHE A 90 -24.48 0.49 10.17
N GLN A 91 -25.51 -0.36 10.28
CA GLN A 91 -25.70 -1.22 11.43
C GLN A 91 -24.77 -2.43 11.32
N PRO A 92 -24.07 -2.81 12.41
CA PRO A 92 -23.16 -3.95 12.39
C PRO A 92 -23.90 -5.25 12.07
N VAL A 93 -23.36 -6.00 11.13
CA VAL A 93 -23.74 -7.38 10.84
C VAL A 93 -22.72 -8.33 11.46
N LEU A 94 -21.42 -8.01 11.32
CA LEU A 94 -20.34 -8.83 11.85
C LEU A 94 -19.13 -7.94 12.23
N ASP A 95 -18.71 -7.99 13.49
CA ASP A 95 -17.45 -7.38 13.92
C ASP A 95 -16.33 -8.41 13.78
N LEU A 96 -15.44 -8.23 12.80
CA LEU A 96 -14.33 -9.16 12.57
C LEU A 96 -13.34 -9.19 13.74
N SER A 97 -13.36 -8.20 14.63
CA SER A 97 -12.51 -8.19 15.83
C SER A 97 -12.92 -9.22 16.88
N SER A 98 -14.16 -9.74 16.79
CA SER A 98 -14.68 -10.83 17.61
C SER A 98 -14.23 -12.22 17.14
N ILE A 99 -13.71 -12.33 15.92
CA ILE A 99 -13.25 -13.57 15.32
C ILE A 99 -11.79 -13.79 15.70
N HIS A 100 -11.51 -14.83 16.50
CA HIS A 100 -10.17 -15.10 17.02
C HIS A 100 -9.10 -15.30 15.92
N MET A 101 -9.48 -15.96 14.81
CA MET A 101 -8.56 -16.23 13.69
C MET A 101 -8.33 -15.01 12.78
N TYR A 102 -9.08 -13.92 12.96
CA TYR A 102 -8.94 -12.74 12.12
C TYR A 102 -7.80 -11.85 12.65
N SER A 103 -6.73 -11.72 11.86
CA SER A 103 -5.63 -10.81 12.19
C SER A 103 -6.12 -9.37 12.19
N LYS A 104 -5.90 -8.68 13.31
CA LYS A 104 -6.09 -7.23 13.37
C LYS A 104 -4.95 -6.53 12.61
N SER A 105 -5.14 -5.25 12.36
CA SER A 105 -4.22 -4.44 11.56
C SER A 105 -4.24 -2.98 12.00
N ALA A 106 -3.21 -2.22 11.63
CA ALA A 106 -3.15 -0.77 11.80
C ALA A 106 -3.00 -0.08 10.44
N ALA A 107 -3.60 1.10 10.29
CA ALA A 107 -3.47 1.88 9.08
C ALA A 107 -2.07 2.53 9.00
N ILE A 108 -1.55 2.71 7.80
CA ILE A 108 -0.35 3.50 7.54
C ILE A 108 -0.46 4.17 6.18
N ASN A 109 0.10 5.36 6.04
CA ASN A 109 0.24 6.00 4.73
C ASN A 109 1.25 5.21 3.89
N ARG A 110 0.82 4.74 2.71
CA ARG A 110 1.64 3.91 1.81
C ARG A 110 2.93 4.59 1.37
N VAL A 111 2.91 5.90 1.13
CA VAL A 111 4.09 6.66 0.72
C VAL A 111 5.08 6.73 1.86
N VAL A 112 4.60 7.06 3.08
CA VAL A 112 5.44 7.06 4.29
C VAL A 112 6.10 5.70 4.52
N LEU A 113 5.34 4.60 4.42
CA LEU A 113 5.92 3.27 4.57
C LEU A 113 6.99 3.00 3.51
N ARG A 114 6.71 3.33 2.25
CA ARG A 114 7.67 3.12 1.17
C ARG A 114 8.95 3.91 1.41
N ASP A 115 8.84 5.18 1.78
CA ASP A 115 10.00 6.05 1.94
C ASP A 115 10.88 5.55 3.10
N LEU A 116 10.28 5.13 4.20
CA LEU A 116 11.00 4.49 5.32
C LEU A 116 11.69 3.17 4.93
N LEU A 117 11.12 2.41 3.99
CA LEU A 117 11.75 1.21 3.46
C LEU A 117 12.85 1.53 2.46
N LEU A 118 12.69 2.57 1.64
CA LEU A 118 13.59 2.86 0.53
C LEU A 118 14.80 3.70 0.96
N GLU A 119 14.64 4.59 1.94
CA GLU A 119 15.71 5.47 2.43
C GLU A 119 16.99 4.71 2.82
N PRO A 120 16.97 3.66 3.67
CA PRO A 120 18.20 2.98 4.10
C PRO A 120 18.97 2.32 2.95
N VAL A 121 18.26 1.88 1.91
CA VAL A 121 18.85 1.19 0.77
C VAL A 121 19.22 2.14 -0.37
N ALA A 122 18.56 3.30 -0.48
CA ALA A 122 18.89 4.32 -1.47
C ALA A 122 20.29 4.90 -1.26
N ASP A 123 20.70 5.06 0.00
CA ASP A 123 22.01 5.62 0.38
C ASP A 123 23.20 4.72 0.02
N THR A 124 22.93 3.43 -0.28
CA THR A 124 23.96 2.49 -0.72
C THR A 124 24.46 2.74 -2.15
N GLY A 125 23.75 3.57 -2.92
CA GLY A 125 24.04 3.79 -4.35
C GLY A 125 23.71 2.61 -5.26
N ARG A 126 23.01 1.57 -4.75
CA ARG A 126 22.59 0.37 -5.52
C ARG A 126 21.15 0.45 -6.05
N VAL A 127 20.45 1.54 -5.73
CA VAL A 127 19.13 1.86 -6.31
C VAL A 127 19.32 2.73 -7.55
N ARG A 128 18.76 2.30 -8.68
CA ARG A 128 18.81 2.99 -9.97
C ARG A 128 17.41 3.42 -10.39
N PHE A 129 17.12 4.72 -10.28
CA PHE A 129 15.89 5.34 -10.75
C PHE A 129 15.93 5.61 -12.25
N GLY A 130 14.76 5.87 -12.87
CA GLY A 130 14.64 6.10 -14.31
C GLY A 130 14.92 4.85 -15.17
N LYS A 131 14.99 3.67 -14.56
CA LYS A 131 15.35 2.40 -15.22
C LYS A 131 14.12 1.52 -15.40
N ALA A 132 13.43 1.73 -16.51
CA ALA A 132 12.29 0.91 -16.88
C ALA A 132 12.74 -0.44 -17.44
N PHE A 133 12.39 -1.54 -16.77
CA PHE A 133 12.64 -2.90 -17.27
C PHE A 133 11.95 -3.12 -18.63
N SER A 134 12.69 -3.76 -19.54
CA SER A 134 12.25 -4.14 -20.88
C SER A 134 11.95 -5.63 -20.95
N HIS A 135 12.99 -6.45 -20.81
CA HIS A 135 12.96 -7.90 -20.85
C HIS A 135 14.23 -8.46 -20.18
N TYR A 136 14.29 -9.78 -19.98
CA TYR A 136 15.53 -10.48 -19.64
C TYR A 136 15.88 -11.57 -20.65
N GLU A 137 17.13 -12.00 -20.68
CA GLU A 137 17.61 -13.17 -21.40
C GLU A 137 18.36 -14.08 -20.42
N ILE A 138 18.43 -15.38 -20.74
CA ILE A 138 19.27 -16.34 -20.01
C ILE A 138 20.42 -16.69 -20.93
N GLU A 139 21.63 -16.35 -20.53
CA GLU A 139 22.86 -16.76 -21.20
C GLU A 139 23.45 -17.95 -20.46
N SER A 140 23.98 -18.92 -21.20
CA SER A 140 24.70 -20.06 -20.64
C SER A 140 26.14 -20.04 -21.15
N ASP A 141 27.10 -20.26 -20.26
CA ASP A 141 28.49 -20.46 -20.65
C ASP A 141 28.75 -21.91 -21.13
N ASP A 142 29.96 -22.17 -21.62
CA ASP A 142 30.40 -23.49 -22.10
C ASP A 142 30.42 -24.56 -20.99
N GLU A 143 30.42 -24.14 -19.72
CA GLU A 143 30.38 -25.00 -18.53
C GLU A 143 28.93 -25.25 -18.05
N GLY A 144 27.94 -24.60 -18.67
CA GLY A 144 26.52 -24.73 -18.38
C GLY A 144 26.02 -23.82 -17.25
N HIS A 145 26.79 -22.82 -16.81
CA HIS A 145 26.32 -21.83 -15.84
C HIS A 145 25.40 -20.83 -16.51
N GLU A 146 24.20 -20.65 -15.93
CA GLU A 146 23.21 -19.71 -16.42
C GLU A 146 23.36 -18.34 -15.71
N THR A 147 23.32 -17.27 -16.51
CA THR A 147 23.30 -15.88 -16.04
C THR A 147 22.06 -15.18 -16.61
N VAL A 148 21.38 -14.39 -15.79
CA VAL A 148 20.26 -13.56 -16.25
C VAL A 148 20.78 -12.20 -16.70
N VAL A 149 20.59 -11.88 -17.97
CA VAL A 149 20.86 -10.54 -18.53
C VAL A 149 19.57 -9.74 -18.51
N VAL A 150 19.56 -8.62 -17.80
CA VAL A 150 18.40 -7.75 -17.60
C VAL A 150 18.55 -6.52 -18.49
N HIS A 151 17.58 -6.28 -19.37
CA HIS A 151 17.57 -5.15 -20.30
C HIS A 151 16.59 -4.06 -19.88
N PHE A 152 17.00 -2.81 -20.07
CA PHE A 152 16.19 -1.62 -19.76
C PHE A 152 15.77 -0.89 -21.04
N ALA A 153 14.73 -0.06 -20.91
CA ALA A 153 14.15 0.66 -22.05
C ALA A 153 15.08 1.71 -22.67
N ASP A 154 16.12 2.15 -21.94
CA ASP A 154 17.14 3.07 -22.43
C ASP A 154 18.27 2.38 -23.21
N GLY A 155 18.18 1.05 -23.41
CA GLY A 155 19.16 0.24 -24.12
C GLY A 155 20.32 -0.25 -23.24
N SER A 156 20.39 0.16 -21.96
CA SER A 156 21.35 -0.40 -21.02
C SER A 156 20.93 -1.79 -20.53
N SER A 157 21.90 -2.53 -19.97
CA SER A 157 21.68 -3.82 -19.34
C SER A 157 22.51 -4.00 -18.08
N ASP A 158 22.16 -5.00 -17.28
CA ASP A 158 22.93 -5.49 -16.13
C ASP A 158 22.75 -7.01 -16.00
N THR A 159 23.66 -7.69 -15.31
CA THR A 159 23.63 -9.16 -15.16
C THR A 159 23.47 -9.58 -13.71
N CYS A 160 22.85 -10.74 -13.48
CA CYS A 160 22.66 -11.31 -12.14
C CYS A 160 22.46 -12.82 -12.17
N ASP A 161 22.58 -13.45 -11.00
CA ASP A 161 22.25 -14.86 -10.82
C ASP A 161 20.74 -15.05 -10.59
N VAL A 162 20.09 -14.07 -9.93
CA VAL A 162 18.66 -14.13 -9.61
C VAL A 162 17.99 -12.81 -9.96
N LEU A 163 16.96 -12.90 -10.81
CA LEU A 163 16.06 -11.78 -11.12
C LEU A 163 14.76 -11.91 -10.33
N VAL A 164 14.38 -10.86 -9.61
CA VAL A 164 13.13 -10.77 -8.84
C VAL A 164 12.22 -9.70 -9.43
N GLY A 165 11.05 -10.11 -9.92
CA GLY A 165 9.97 -9.21 -10.35
C GLY A 165 9.17 -8.67 -9.16
N ALA A 166 9.39 -7.42 -8.80
CA ALA A 166 8.63 -6.66 -7.79
C ALA A 166 7.94 -5.42 -8.42
N ASP A 167 7.60 -5.50 -9.71
CA ASP A 167 7.20 -4.41 -10.61
C ASP A 167 5.68 -4.17 -10.69
N GLY A 168 4.93 -4.74 -9.75
CA GLY A 168 3.54 -4.39 -9.46
C GLY A 168 2.51 -4.97 -10.43
N SER A 169 1.30 -4.39 -10.46
CA SER A 169 0.15 -4.90 -11.23
C SER A 169 0.36 -4.88 -12.74
N GLY A 170 1.29 -4.06 -13.23
CA GLY A 170 1.69 -4.02 -14.64
C GLY A 170 2.88 -4.90 -14.98
N SER A 171 3.23 -5.86 -14.12
CA SER A 171 4.50 -6.58 -14.16
C SER A 171 4.81 -7.14 -15.55
N LYS A 172 5.96 -6.76 -16.09
CA LYS A 172 6.50 -7.32 -17.33
C LYS A 172 7.25 -8.62 -17.04
N VAL A 173 7.92 -8.72 -15.88
CA VAL A 173 8.59 -9.95 -15.45
C VAL A 173 7.59 -11.10 -15.33
N ASN A 174 6.43 -10.85 -14.71
CA ASN A 174 5.35 -11.83 -14.58
C ASN A 174 4.83 -12.37 -15.92
N LYS A 175 4.74 -11.48 -16.93
CA LYS A 175 4.32 -11.85 -18.28
C LYS A 175 5.39 -12.66 -18.99
N GLN A 176 6.64 -12.21 -18.92
CA GLN A 176 7.76 -12.85 -19.63
C GLN A 176 8.05 -14.25 -19.10
N VAL A 177 8.01 -14.46 -17.78
CA VAL A 177 8.18 -15.80 -17.19
C VAL A 177 6.97 -16.72 -17.46
N GLY A 178 5.90 -16.20 -18.06
CA GLY A 178 4.71 -16.97 -18.39
C GLY A 178 3.75 -17.21 -17.23
N ALA A 179 4.00 -16.62 -16.04
CA ALA A 179 3.15 -16.79 -14.87
C ALA A 179 1.72 -16.28 -15.11
N ASN A 180 1.57 -15.14 -15.80
CA ASN A 180 0.30 -14.61 -16.31
C ASN A 180 -0.87 -14.67 -15.29
N ASN A 181 -0.57 -14.47 -14.01
CA ASN A 181 -1.53 -14.65 -12.90
C ASN A 181 -2.07 -13.32 -12.36
N ILE A 182 -1.79 -12.20 -13.03
CA ILE A 182 -2.39 -10.90 -12.75
C ILE A 182 -3.55 -10.70 -13.72
N VAL A 183 -4.78 -10.71 -13.20
CA VAL A 183 -6.01 -10.62 -13.99
C VAL A 183 -6.76 -9.34 -13.65
N ASP A 184 -7.15 -8.58 -14.68
CA ASP A 184 -7.96 -7.38 -14.52
C ASP A 184 -9.38 -7.72 -14.07
N ILE A 185 -9.85 -7.06 -13.01
CA ILE A 185 -11.24 -7.11 -12.60
C ILE A 185 -12.04 -6.17 -13.50
N ARG A 186 -12.84 -6.76 -14.41
CA ARG A 186 -13.62 -6.01 -15.40
C ARG A 186 -15.10 -5.84 -15.03
N SER A 187 -15.55 -6.44 -13.94
CA SER A 187 -16.96 -6.38 -13.51
C SER A 187 -17.32 -5.12 -12.73
N HIS A 188 -16.34 -4.44 -12.11
CA HIS A 188 -16.59 -3.28 -11.26
C HIS A 188 -15.71 -2.08 -11.61
N TRP A 189 -16.22 -0.86 -11.42
CA TRP A 189 -15.38 0.33 -11.30
C TRP A 189 -15.08 0.59 -9.83
N ALA A 190 -13.85 1.03 -9.55
CA ALA A 190 -13.40 1.41 -8.22
C ALA A 190 -13.22 2.92 -8.17
N PHE A 191 -13.95 3.58 -7.27
CA PHE A 191 -13.77 4.98 -6.92
C PHE A 191 -13.10 5.03 -5.55
N VAL A 192 -12.03 5.80 -5.42
CA VAL A 192 -11.30 5.94 -4.16
C VAL A 192 -11.09 7.41 -3.87
N SER A 193 -11.17 7.77 -2.60
CA SER A 193 -10.86 9.12 -2.16
C SER A 193 -10.15 9.11 -0.82
N LYS A 194 -9.30 10.11 -0.65
CA LYS A 194 -8.58 10.42 0.57
C LYS A 194 -8.67 11.92 0.79
N GLY A 195 -8.91 12.33 2.03
CA GLY A 195 -8.88 13.74 2.41
C GLY A 195 -8.23 13.95 3.76
N SER A 196 -7.83 15.19 4.03
CA SER A 196 -7.42 15.61 5.38
C SER A 196 -8.58 15.43 6.35
N LEU A 197 -8.24 15.16 7.61
CA LEU A 197 -9.23 14.96 8.66
C LEU A 197 -8.87 15.82 9.88
N PRO A 198 -9.24 17.12 9.86
CA PRO A 198 -9.00 18.01 10.99
C PRO A 198 -9.81 17.57 12.21
N VAL A 199 -9.36 17.95 13.40
CA VAL A 199 -9.95 17.53 14.68
C VAL A 199 -11.42 17.93 14.78
N GLU A 200 -11.79 19.09 14.25
CA GLU A 200 -13.18 19.57 14.18
C GLU A 200 -14.05 18.57 13.42
N ARG A 201 -13.55 18.05 12.29
CA ARG A 201 -14.28 17.07 11.50
C ARG A 201 -14.39 15.72 12.21
N ILE A 202 -13.37 15.31 12.96
CA ILE A 202 -13.41 14.09 13.77
C ILE A 202 -14.56 14.14 14.77
N ARG A 203 -14.81 15.29 15.40
CA ARG A 203 -15.90 15.48 16.38
C ARG A 203 -17.29 15.37 15.76
N GLU A 204 -17.41 15.68 14.48
CA GLU A 204 -18.67 15.58 13.72
C GLU A 204 -18.92 14.16 13.18
N LEU A 205 -17.90 13.29 13.18
CA LEU A 205 -18.06 11.94 12.65
C LEU A 205 -19.01 11.10 13.53
N PRO A 206 -19.88 10.30 12.91
CA PRO A 206 -20.63 9.26 13.61
C PRO A 206 -19.72 8.37 14.44
N GLN A 207 -20.13 8.06 15.67
CA GLN A 207 -19.36 7.24 16.62
C GLN A 207 -18.92 5.89 16.03
N ARG A 208 -19.68 5.33 15.08
CA ARG A 208 -19.33 4.08 14.38
C ARG A 208 -18.04 4.23 13.57
N LEU A 209 -17.89 5.33 12.84
CA LEU A 209 -16.75 5.59 11.95
C LEU A 209 -15.44 5.82 12.72
N LEU A 210 -15.52 6.16 14.00
CA LEU A 210 -14.37 6.36 14.89
C LEU A 210 -13.83 5.05 15.49
N LYS A 211 -14.63 3.97 15.53
CA LYS A 211 -14.26 2.71 16.20
C LYS A 211 -13.25 1.89 15.41
N GLY A 212 -13.29 1.98 14.09
CA GLY A 212 -12.44 1.21 13.20
C GLY A 212 -12.96 1.23 11.77
N PRO A 213 -12.31 0.48 10.87
CA PRO A 213 -12.73 0.40 9.49
C PRO A 213 -14.12 -0.21 9.38
N ILE A 214 -14.85 0.20 8.35
CA ILE A 214 -16.13 -0.43 8.01
C ILE A 214 -16.08 -0.97 6.58
N ILE A 215 -16.80 -2.06 6.36
CA ILE A 215 -17.09 -2.61 5.05
C ILE A 215 -18.61 -2.75 4.94
N THR A 216 -19.20 -2.25 3.86
CA THR A 216 -20.61 -2.49 3.55
C THR A 216 -20.69 -3.19 2.20
N LEU A 217 -21.43 -4.30 2.15
CA LEU A 217 -21.70 -5.02 0.91
C LEU A 217 -23.20 -5.04 0.70
N ALA A 218 -23.67 -4.43 -0.39
CA ALA A 218 -25.08 -4.36 -0.68
C ALA A 218 -25.34 -4.22 -2.17
N ASN A 219 -26.21 -5.06 -2.71
CA ASN A 219 -26.58 -5.05 -4.13
C ASN A 219 -25.34 -5.08 -5.05
N GLY A 220 -24.32 -5.87 -4.74
CA GLY A 220 -23.07 -5.92 -5.53
C GLY A 220 -22.19 -4.67 -5.43
N VAL A 221 -22.58 -3.65 -4.66
CA VAL A 221 -21.73 -2.50 -4.34
C VAL A 221 -20.95 -2.83 -3.07
N THR A 222 -19.66 -2.51 -3.07
CA THR A 222 -18.80 -2.63 -1.88
C THR A 222 -18.26 -1.27 -1.50
N PHE A 223 -18.49 -0.86 -0.25
CA PHE A 223 -17.92 0.35 0.33
C PHE A 223 -16.93 -0.03 1.44
N PHE A 224 -15.76 0.58 1.42
CA PHE A 224 -14.79 0.52 2.50
C PHE A 224 -14.50 1.93 3.00
N TYR A 225 -14.39 2.09 4.31
CA TYR A 225 -13.96 3.32 4.94
C TYR A 225 -12.98 3.02 6.07
N SER A 226 -11.96 3.85 6.21
CA SER A 226 -11.01 3.80 7.31
C SER A 226 -10.47 5.18 7.63
N LEU A 227 -10.06 5.34 8.88
CA LEU A 227 -9.28 6.48 9.34
C LEU A 227 -7.80 6.10 9.50
N TYR A 228 -6.95 7.11 9.36
CA TYR A 228 -5.55 7.10 9.77
C TYR A 228 -5.34 8.28 10.73
N LEU A 229 -5.13 7.95 12.00
CA LEU A 229 -4.92 8.92 13.08
C LEU A 229 -3.55 8.64 13.73
N PRO A 230 -2.45 9.12 13.13
CA PRO A 230 -1.11 8.91 13.68
C PRO A 230 -0.90 9.68 14.98
N ALA A 231 0.00 9.17 15.82
CA ALA A 231 0.44 9.88 17.01
C ALA A 231 1.18 11.19 16.64
N PRO A 232 1.18 12.21 17.52
CA PRO A 232 2.02 13.39 17.36
C PRO A 232 3.51 13.02 17.21
N SER A 233 4.21 13.73 16.33
CA SER A 233 5.64 13.54 16.08
C SER A 233 6.52 13.93 17.29
N ASP A 234 6.05 14.86 18.13
CA ASP A 234 6.66 15.22 19.42
C ASP A 234 5.61 15.12 20.55
N PRO A 235 5.61 14.03 21.34
CA PRO A 235 4.67 13.86 22.46
C PRO A 235 4.97 14.77 23.67
N THR A 236 6.10 15.49 23.68
CA THR A 236 6.54 16.37 24.77
C THR A 236 6.42 17.87 24.46
N GLY A 237 6.16 18.22 23.20
CA GLY A 237 5.91 19.59 22.76
C GLY A 237 4.61 20.15 23.34
N LYS A 238 4.69 21.33 23.96
CA LYS A 238 3.52 22.12 24.37
C LYS A 238 2.62 22.37 23.15
N ASP A 239 1.30 22.20 23.34
CA ASP A 239 0.18 22.56 22.45
C ASP A 239 -0.40 21.53 21.45
N SER A 240 -0.56 20.26 21.84
CA SER A 240 -1.57 19.38 21.18
C SER A 240 -2.69 18.87 22.09
N SER A 241 -2.64 19.15 23.41
CA SER A 241 -3.61 18.62 24.38
C SER A 241 -4.82 19.52 24.65
N ALA A 242 -5.02 20.62 23.91
CA ALA A 242 -6.18 21.49 24.13
C ALA A 242 -7.53 20.80 23.77
N SER A 243 -7.48 19.75 22.93
CA SER A 243 -8.66 19.05 22.38
C SER A 243 -8.97 17.70 23.05
N GLY A 244 -8.07 17.18 23.88
CA GLY A 244 -8.16 15.81 24.45
C GLY A 244 -7.87 14.66 23.48
N ILE A 245 -7.56 14.94 22.20
CA ILE A 245 -7.22 13.95 21.17
C ILE A 245 -5.76 14.17 20.75
N ALA A 246 -4.85 13.28 21.17
CA ALA A 246 -3.43 13.36 20.83
C ALA A 246 -3.15 12.70 19.46
N ILE A 247 -3.26 13.47 18.39
CA ILE A 247 -2.96 13.03 17.01
C ILE A 247 -2.10 14.06 16.27
N ASP A 248 -1.37 13.61 15.25
CA ASP A 248 -0.74 14.47 14.24
C ASP A 248 -1.79 14.83 13.18
N GLU A 249 -2.37 16.03 13.33
CA GLU A 249 -3.48 16.53 12.50
C GLU A 249 -3.08 16.75 11.03
N ASP A 250 -1.84 17.18 10.78
CA ASP A 250 -1.31 17.40 9.43
C ASP A 250 -1.26 16.10 8.61
N GLN A 251 -1.13 14.96 9.30
CA GLN A 251 -1.14 13.64 8.68
C GLN A 251 -2.47 12.90 8.81
N ALA A 252 -3.36 13.36 9.69
CA ALA A 252 -4.66 12.75 9.91
C ALA A 252 -5.49 12.77 8.61
N SER A 253 -6.02 11.60 8.24
CA SER A 253 -6.79 11.47 7.00
C SER A 253 -7.86 10.40 7.07
N PHE A 254 -8.90 10.58 6.28
CA PHE A 254 -9.86 9.53 5.98
C PHE A 254 -9.52 8.91 4.61
N TYR A 255 -9.96 7.69 4.41
CA TYR A 255 -9.94 6.99 3.14
C TYR A 255 -11.24 6.24 2.94
N TRP A 256 -11.84 6.38 1.76
CA TRP A 256 -12.94 5.52 1.34
C TRP A 256 -12.72 4.96 -0.05
N GLY A 257 -13.29 3.78 -0.29
CA GLY A 257 -13.35 3.13 -1.59
C GLY A 257 -14.75 2.61 -1.85
N LEU A 258 -15.28 2.89 -3.04
CA LEU A 258 -16.57 2.41 -3.52
C LEU A 258 -16.36 1.61 -4.81
N ASN A 259 -16.71 0.33 -4.78
CA ASN A 259 -16.70 -0.54 -5.94
C ASN A 259 -18.13 -0.75 -6.41
N VAL A 260 -18.40 -0.45 -7.68
CA VAL A 260 -19.76 -0.51 -8.27
C VAL A 260 -19.77 -1.41 -9.49
N PRO A 261 -20.82 -2.24 -9.70
CA PRO A 261 -20.96 -3.06 -10.90
C PRO A 261 -21.08 -2.18 -12.15
N ARG A 262 -20.29 -2.46 -13.19
CA ARG A 262 -20.26 -1.64 -14.42
C ARG A 262 -21.52 -1.80 -15.25
N ASP A 263 -22.09 -3.00 -15.26
CA ASP A 263 -23.24 -3.41 -16.07
C ASP A 263 -24.57 -2.73 -15.69
N ARG A 264 -24.57 -1.96 -14.59
CA ARG A 264 -25.76 -1.26 -14.09
C ARG A 264 -25.84 0.21 -14.49
N TYR A 265 -24.80 0.74 -15.13
CA TYR A 265 -24.71 2.16 -15.44
C TYR A 265 -24.39 2.37 -16.93
N PRO A 266 -24.89 3.47 -17.53
CA PRO A 266 -24.86 3.65 -18.98
C PRO A 266 -23.49 4.11 -19.53
N PHE A 267 -22.40 3.98 -18.77
CA PHE A 267 -21.06 4.43 -19.19
C PHE A 267 -20.20 3.25 -19.64
N ASN A 268 -19.34 3.46 -20.63
CA ASN A 268 -18.37 2.45 -21.05
C ASN A 268 -17.11 2.48 -20.18
N SER A 269 -16.83 3.65 -19.59
CA SER A 269 -15.69 3.88 -18.71
C SER A 269 -16.02 4.82 -17.56
N ALA A 270 -15.41 4.60 -16.40
CA ALA A 270 -15.51 5.52 -15.26
C ALA A 270 -14.98 6.94 -15.58
N MET A 271 -14.16 7.07 -16.62
CA MET A 271 -13.64 8.37 -17.08
C MET A 271 -14.71 9.22 -17.75
N GLU A 272 -15.73 8.61 -18.36
CA GLU A 272 -16.83 9.29 -19.06
C GLU A 272 -17.86 9.89 -18.09
N ILE A 273 -17.83 9.49 -16.81
CA ILE A 273 -18.74 9.99 -15.77
C ILE A 273 -18.38 11.46 -15.49
N PRO A 274 -19.28 12.43 -15.77
CA PRO A 274 -18.96 13.86 -15.67
C PRO A 274 -18.65 14.31 -14.24
N ASP A 275 -19.47 13.86 -13.28
CA ASP A 275 -19.28 14.11 -11.85
C ASP A 275 -19.25 12.77 -11.10
N ARG A 276 -18.04 12.30 -10.82
CA ARG A 276 -17.80 11.01 -10.17
C ARG A 276 -18.20 11.01 -8.71
N LEU A 277 -18.12 12.15 -8.04
CA LEU A 277 -18.54 12.25 -6.64
C LEU A 277 -20.06 12.20 -6.53
N LYS A 278 -20.76 13.00 -7.34
CA LYS A 278 -22.22 12.95 -7.43
C LYS A 278 -22.70 11.57 -7.82
N PHE A 279 -22.05 10.93 -8.80
CA PHE A 279 -22.34 9.54 -9.15
C PHE A 279 -22.19 8.60 -7.94
N CYS A 280 -21.09 8.67 -7.20
CA CYS A 280 -20.92 7.83 -6.00
C CYS A 280 -22.02 8.05 -4.97
N LEU A 281 -22.43 9.30 -4.74
CA LEU A 281 -23.52 9.66 -3.83
C LEU A 281 -24.88 9.11 -4.31
N GLU A 282 -25.17 9.19 -5.61
CA GLU A 282 -26.38 8.61 -6.21
C GLU A 282 -26.42 7.08 -6.05
N VAL A 283 -25.28 6.39 -6.16
CA VAL A 283 -25.19 4.93 -5.94
C VAL A 283 -25.54 4.52 -4.51
N VAL A 284 -25.22 5.38 -3.53
CA VAL A 284 -25.45 5.11 -2.10
C VAL A 284 -26.59 5.94 -1.52
N GLN A 285 -27.45 6.55 -2.35
CA GLN A 285 -28.48 7.50 -1.92
C GLN A 285 -29.51 6.93 -0.93
N ASP A 286 -29.72 5.61 -0.94
CA ASP A 286 -30.63 4.88 -0.05
C ASP A 286 -29.90 4.22 1.14
N TRP A 287 -28.62 4.55 1.33
CA TRP A 287 -27.84 4.15 2.50
C TRP A 287 -28.05 5.17 3.61
N ALA A 288 -27.59 4.82 4.81
CA ALA A 288 -27.55 5.74 5.93
C ALA A 288 -26.87 7.07 5.51
N PRO A 289 -27.46 8.24 5.86
CA PRO A 289 -26.90 9.55 5.51
C PRO A 289 -25.60 9.90 6.24
N GLU A 290 -25.28 9.17 7.33
CA GLU A 290 -24.03 9.24 8.09
C GLU A 290 -22.76 9.01 7.27
#